data_AF-X5VKI3-F1
#
_entry.id   AF-X5VKI3-F1
#
_cell.length_a   1.000
_cell.length_b   1.000
_cell.length_c   1.000
_cell.angle_alpha   90.00
_cell.angle_beta   90.00
_cell.angle_gamma   90.00
#
_symmetry.space_group_name_H-M   'P 1'
#
loop_
_entity.id
_entity.type
_entity.pdbx_description
1 polymer ?
#
loop_
_entity_poly.entity_id
_entity_poly.type
_entity_poly.pdbx_seq_one_letter_code
_entity_poly.pdbx_strand_id
1 'polypeptide(L)'
;MQGPQVHWLQDGKRLHLNHGPIDLIVEAFGEAAECRAAYDQAIERFQTILIELVEELPELRLPAFFLAPRTFAGPTARRMEAAVMPLAECFITPMAAVAGSVADEMLSALLAGRKLDRAYVNNGGDSALHIGKGQSMNLAIAGTGNGMADRLTIRSADGVRGVATSGWRGRSFSLGIADAVTVLARTGAEADAAATLIANAVDLPGNPAIKRIAAQELAPDSDLGARLVTQAVGMLARDDVERALDNGLAVAEDFRRRGLIAASALFLGGEARISGSMALAAPNKNPGKEVAHA
;
A
#
# COMPACT_ATOMS: atom_id res chain seq x y z
N MET A 1 10.04 -24.05 -3.23
CA MET A 1 10.23 -22.64 -2.85
C MET A 1 11.28 -22.58 -1.76
N GLN A 2 12.12 -21.55 -1.74
CA GLN A 2 12.93 -21.28 -0.55
C GLN A 2 11.98 -20.96 0.60
N GLY A 3 12.30 -21.47 1.80
CA GLY A 3 11.51 -21.18 2.99
C GLY A 3 11.58 -19.70 3.39
N PRO A 4 10.76 -19.27 4.36
CA PRO A 4 10.79 -17.92 4.90
C PRO A 4 12.16 -17.59 5.48
N GLN A 5 12.65 -16.39 5.19
CA GLN A 5 13.94 -15.87 5.62
C GLN A 5 13.77 -14.74 6.62
N VAL A 6 14.68 -14.68 7.59
CA VAL A 6 14.62 -13.75 8.72
C VAL A 6 16.01 -13.16 8.94
N HIS A 7 16.14 -11.84 8.82
CA HIS A 7 17.41 -11.15 8.99
C HIS A 7 17.21 -9.83 9.76
N TRP A 8 18.20 -9.43 10.54
CA TRP A 8 18.26 -8.08 11.09
C TRP A 8 18.95 -7.15 10.09
N LEU A 9 18.40 -5.95 9.89
CA LEU A 9 19.08 -4.91 9.12
C LEU A 9 20.32 -4.41 9.88
N GLN A 10 21.23 -3.74 9.16
CA GLN A 10 22.53 -3.28 9.69
C GLN A 10 22.41 -2.33 10.90
N ASP A 11 21.26 -1.68 11.08
CA ASP A 11 20.97 -0.83 12.24
C ASP A 11 20.67 -1.62 13.53
N GLY A 12 20.45 -2.93 13.44
CA GLY A 12 20.11 -3.80 14.56
C GLY A 12 18.75 -3.50 15.20
N LYS A 13 17.90 -2.70 14.55
CA LYS A 13 16.58 -2.28 15.06
C LYS A 13 15.44 -2.82 14.23
N ARG A 14 15.64 -2.89 12.91
CA ARG A 14 14.61 -3.29 11.95
C ARG A 14 14.80 -4.75 11.56
N LEU A 15 13.70 -5.51 11.64
CA LEU A 15 13.63 -6.89 11.22
C LEU A 15 13.19 -6.96 9.76
N HIS A 16 13.92 -7.72 8.96
CA HIS A 16 13.61 -8.02 7.56
C HIS A 16 13.11 -9.46 7.44
N LEU A 17 11.94 -9.63 6.84
CA LEU A 17 11.29 -10.92 6.62
C LEU A 17 11.00 -11.07 5.12
N ASN A 18 11.48 -12.16 4.51
CA ASN A 18 11.27 -12.39 3.07
C ASN A 18 10.77 -13.81 2.80
N HIS A 19 9.72 -13.94 1.97
CA HIS A 19 9.24 -15.22 1.48
C HIS A 19 8.52 -15.04 0.14
N GLY A 20 9.16 -15.48 -0.95
CA GLY A 20 8.61 -15.30 -2.29
C GLY A 20 8.44 -13.80 -2.62
N PRO A 21 7.24 -13.33 -3.01
CA PRO A 21 7.00 -11.91 -3.32
C PRO A 21 6.81 -11.04 -2.07
N ILE A 22 6.68 -11.64 -0.88
CA ILE A 22 6.47 -10.89 0.37
C ILE A 22 7.82 -10.46 0.92
N ASP A 23 7.99 -9.16 1.12
CA ASP A 23 9.23 -8.55 1.59
C ASP A 23 8.92 -7.46 2.62
N LEU A 24 9.11 -7.80 3.91
CA LEU A 24 8.68 -6.99 5.04
C LEU A 24 9.85 -6.33 5.75
N ILE A 25 9.68 -5.06 6.09
CA ILE A 25 10.49 -4.36 7.10
C ILE A 25 9.59 -4.07 8.30
N VAL A 26 9.98 -4.58 9.46
CA VAL A 26 9.23 -4.47 10.72
C VAL A 26 10.06 -3.71 11.75
N GLU A 27 9.44 -2.73 12.41
CA GLU A 27 10.04 -2.06 13.57
C GLU A 27 9.00 -1.89 14.68
N ALA A 28 9.40 -2.22 15.91
CA ALA A 28 8.63 -2.06 17.13
C ALA A 28 9.35 -1.10 18.08
N PHE A 29 8.57 -0.26 18.76
CA PHE A 29 9.05 0.73 19.73
C PHE A 29 8.36 0.51 21.07
N GLY A 30 9.12 0.49 22.15
CA GLY A 30 8.61 0.30 23.50
C GLY A 30 9.68 -0.29 24.42
N GLU A 31 9.23 -0.95 25.48
CA GLU A 31 10.11 -1.69 26.39
C GLU A 31 10.80 -2.85 25.64
N ALA A 32 12.07 -3.10 25.96
CA ALA A 32 12.94 -3.97 25.17
C ALA A 32 12.49 -5.45 25.21
N ALA A 33 12.03 -5.96 26.36
CA ALA A 33 11.51 -7.32 26.45
C ALA A 33 10.18 -7.47 25.69
N GLU A 34 9.29 -6.47 25.76
CA GLU A 34 8.07 -6.43 24.96
C GLU A 34 8.35 -6.42 23.45
N CYS A 35 9.32 -5.61 22.98
CA CYS A 35 9.70 -5.58 21.57
C CYS A 35 10.29 -6.91 21.11
N ARG A 36 11.15 -7.55 21.92
CA ARG A 36 11.73 -8.85 21.59
C ARG A 36 10.63 -9.92 21.44
N ALA A 37 9.73 -10.00 22.42
CA ALA A 37 8.61 -10.94 22.36
C ALA A 37 7.71 -10.70 21.14
N ALA A 38 7.47 -9.43 20.79
CA ALA A 38 6.72 -9.07 19.59
C ALA A 38 7.40 -9.59 18.32
N TYR A 39 8.72 -9.38 18.17
CA TYR A 39 9.45 -9.87 17.00
C TYR A 39 9.42 -11.41 16.89
N ASP A 40 9.55 -12.13 18.01
CA ASP A 40 9.45 -13.59 18.02
C ASP A 40 8.08 -14.07 17.50
N GLN A 41 6.98 -13.42 17.93
CA GLN A 41 5.62 -13.69 17.44
C GLN A 41 5.46 -13.39 15.94
N ALA A 42 6.05 -12.29 15.47
CA ALA A 42 6.03 -11.96 14.05
C ALA A 42 6.79 -13.00 13.22
N ILE A 43 7.95 -13.45 13.68
CA ILE A 43 8.74 -14.50 13.01
C ILE A 43 7.95 -15.81 12.90
N GLU A 44 7.26 -16.21 13.97
CA GLU A 44 6.39 -17.39 14.00
C GLU A 44 5.23 -17.24 13.01
N ARG A 45 4.52 -16.11 13.04
CA ARG A 45 3.39 -15.87 12.12
C ARG A 45 3.83 -15.87 10.66
N PHE A 46 4.99 -15.29 10.36
CA PHE A 46 5.50 -15.17 9.00
C PHE A 46 5.72 -16.52 8.31
N GLN A 47 5.92 -17.60 9.09
CA GLN A 47 6.15 -18.94 8.55
C GLN A 47 5.00 -19.44 7.67
N THR A 48 3.76 -19.00 7.92
CA THR A 48 2.58 -19.59 7.29
C THR A 48 1.86 -18.67 6.31
N ILE A 49 2.12 -17.35 6.32
CA ILE A 49 1.39 -16.35 5.52
C ILE A 49 1.32 -16.70 4.02
N LEU A 50 2.47 -16.99 3.40
CA LEU A 50 2.49 -17.24 1.95
C LEU A 50 1.73 -18.52 1.59
N ILE A 51 1.82 -19.55 2.42
CA ILE A 51 1.18 -20.85 2.17
C ILE A 51 -0.34 -20.68 2.23
N GLU A 52 -0.84 -20.03 3.29
CA GLU A 52 -2.27 -19.70 3.44
C GLU A 52 -2.80 -18.89 2.24
N LEU A 53 -2.05 -17.89 1.77
CA LEU A 53 -2.45 -17.10 0.60
C LEU A 53 -2.45 -17.91 -0.70
N VAL A 54 -1.48 -18.80 -0.90
CA VAL A 54 -1.42 -19.67 -2.08
C VAL A 54 -2.59 -20.64 -2.13
N GLU A 55 -3.03 -21.16 -0.99
CA GLU A 55 -4.20 -22.06 -0.90
C GLU A 55 -5.49 -21.37 -1.38
N GLU A 56 -5.64 -20.07 -1.12
CA GLU A 56 -6.82 -19.29 -1.47
C GLU A 56 -6.65 -18.47 -2.77
N LEU A 57 -5.47 -18.52 -3.39
CA LEU A 57 -5.08 -17.69 -4.52
C LEU A 57 -6.02 -17.77 -5.74
N PRO A 58 -6.53 -18.96 -6.15
CA PRO A 58 -7.43 -19.04 -7.29
C PRO A 58 -8.68 -18.16 -7.13
N GLU A 59 -9.25 -18.12 -5.93
CA GLU A 59 -10.42 -17.29 -5.60
C GLU A 59 -10.01 -15.81 -5.45
N LEU A 60 -8.88 -15.52 -4.80
CA LEU A 60 -8.38 -14.15 -4.63
C LEU A 60 -8.10 -13.44 -5.96
N ARG A 61 -7.89 -14.17 -7.06
CA ARG A 61 -7.71 -13.62 -8.41
C ARG A 61 -9.01 -13.36 -9.16
N LEU A 62 -10.15 -13.84 -8.67
CA LEU A 62 -11.44 -13.54 -9.31
C LEU A 62 -11.89 -12.12 -8.96
N PRO A 63 -12.57 -11.42 -9.89
CA PRO A 63 -13.15 -10.11 -9.63
C PRO A 63 -14.02 -10.12 -8.38
N ALA A 64 -13.85 -9.12 -7.53
CA ALA A 64 -14.76 -8.88 -6.42
C ALA A 64 -16.08 -8.32 -6.94
N PHE A 65 -17.17 -8.63 -6.23
CA PHE A 65 -18.50 -8.12 -6.53
C PHE A 65 -19.11 -7.54 -5.26
N PHE A 66 -19.42 -6.24 -5.26
CA PHE A 66 -19.94 -5.52 -4.09
C PHE A 66 -21.18 -6.18 -3.43
N LEU A 67 -21.99 -6.91 -4.20
CA LEU A 67 -23.22 -7.55 -3.71
C LEU A 67 -23.05 -9.02 -3.29
N ALA A 68 -21.85 -9.59 -3.42
CA ALA A 68 -21.60 -11.01 -3.16
C ALA A 68 -20.23 -11.21 -2.50
N PRO A 69 -20.07 -10.81 -1.22
CA PRO A 69 -18.81 -11.03 -0.50
C PRO A 69 -18.51 -12.51 -0.38
N ARG A 70 -17.28 -12.90 -0.70
CA ARG A 70 -16.81 -14.27 -0.53
C ARG A 70 -16.26 -14.49 0.86
N THR A 71 -16.34 -15.74 1.31
CA THR A 71 -15.80 -16.14 2.61
C THR A 71 -14.46 -16.85 2.41
N PHE A 72 -13.44 -16.36 3.11
CA PHE A 72 -12.09 -16.92 3.11
C PHE A 72 -11.74 -17.50 4.49
N ALA A 73 -10.96 -18.59 4.49
CA ALA A 73 -10.48 -19.27 5.67
C ALA A 73 -9.31 -18.53 6.34
N GLY A 74 -8.43 -17.93 5.55
CA GLY A 74 -7.28 -17.17 6.04
C GLY A 74 -7.65 -15.75 6.51
N PRO A 75 -7.08 -15.26 7.62
CA PRO A 75 -7.32 -13.90 8.08
C PRO A 75 -6.80 -12.83 7.10
N THR A 76 -5.73 -13.13 6.36
CA THR A 76 -5.17 -12.22 5.34
C THR A 76 -6.13 -12.09 4.15
N ALA A 77 -6.59 -13.21 3.59
CA ALA A 77 -7.55 -13.24 2.49
C ALA A 77 -8.88 -12.55 2.84
N ARG A 78 -9.37 -12.73 4.07
CA ARG A 78 -10.54 -11.98 4.57
C ARG A 78 -10.35 -10.47 4.58
N ARG A 79 -9.15 -9.98 4.96
CA ARG A 79 -8.84 -8.54 4.90
C ARG A 79 -8.80 -8.04 3.47
N MET A 80 -8.23 -8.82 2.56
CA MET A 80 -8.19 -8.47 1.13
C MET A 80 -9.61 -8.29 0.57
N GLU A 81 -10.49 -9.29 0.76
CA GLU A 81 -11.89 -9.21 0.29
C GLU A 81 -12.63 -8.03 0.93
N ALA A 82 -12.49 -7.83 2.24
CA ALA A 82 -13.16 -6.75 2.95
C ALA A 82 -12.71 -5.36 2.47
N ALA A 83 -11.45 -5.19 2.07
CA ALA A 83 -10.92 -3.93 1.57
C ALA A 83 -11.39 -3.59 0.15
N VAL A 84 -11.49 -4.59 -0.73
CA VAL A 84 -11.88 -4.37 -2.14
C VAL A 84 -13.39 -4.30 -2.34
N MET A 85 -14.16 -4.97 -1.47
CA MET A 85 -15.62 -5.04 -1.53
C MET A 85 -16.28 -3.66 -1.72
N PRO A 86 -16.02 -2.64 -0.86
CA PRO A 86 -16.63 -1.31 -0.99
C PRO A 86 -16.24 -0.55 -2.26
N LEU A 87 -15.22 -1.02 -2.98
CA LEU A 87 -14.63 -0.41 -4.16
C LEU A 87 -15.02 -1.14 -5.45
N ALA A 88 -15.71 -2.29 -5.35
CA ALA A 88 -16.04 -3.18 -6.46
C ALA A 88 -17.23 -2.70 -7.33
N GLU A 89 -17.37 -1.38 -7.49
CA GLU A 89 -18.21 -0.76 -8.53
C GLU A 89 -17.53 -0.78 -9.91
N CYS A 90 -16.19 -0.81 -9.90
CA CYS A 90 -15.36 -1.07 -11.06
C CYS A 90 -14.60 -2.40 -10.87
N PHE A 91 -13.89 -2.84 -11.90
CA PHE A 91 -13.09 -4.05 -11.80
C PHE A 91 -11.98 -3.89 -10.76
N ILE A 92 -11.98 -4.79 -9.79
CA ILE A 92 -10.92 -4.98 -8.79
C ILE A 92 -10.96 -6.45 -8.35
N THR A 93 -9.79 -7.00 -8.02
CA THR A 93 -9.67 -8.31 -7.38
C THR A 93 -9.10 -8.11 -5.98
N PRO A 94 -9.31 -9.03 -5.04
CA PRO A 94 -8.62 -9.02 -3.74
C PRO A 94 -7.11 -8.85 -3.83
N MET A 95 -6.47 -9.26 -4.93
CA MET A 95 -5.03 -9.08 -5.13
C MET A 95 -4.58 -7.62 -5.05
N ALA A 96 -5.47 -6.64 -5.31
CA ALA A 96 -5.20 -5.21 -5.16
C ALA A 96 -4.99 -4.76 -3.70
N ALA A 97 -5.23 -5.63 -2.72
CA ALA A 97 -5.05 -5.34 -1.29
C ALA A 97 -4.03 -6.27 -0.61
N VAL A 98 -3.29 -7.08 -1.39
CA VAL A 98 -2.48 -8.19 -0.85
C VAL A 98 -1.37 -7.69 0.05
N ALA A 99 -0.65 -6.64 -0.35
CA ALA A 99 0.54 -6.19 0.36
C ALA A 99 0.14 -5.50 1.66
N GLY A 100 -0.87 -4.62 1.60
CA GLY A 100 -1.48 -3.99 2.76
C GLY A 100 -2.11 -4.99 3.73
N SER A 101 -2.79 -6.02 3.23
CA SER A 101 -3.39 -7.06 4.08
C SER A 101 -2.36 -7.93 4.80
N VAL A 102 -1.26 -8.27 4.13
CA VAL A 102 -0.13 -8.96 4.76
C VAL A 102 0.49 -8.09 5.85
N ALA A 103 0.69 -6.79 5.59
CA ALA A 103 1.21 -5.87 6.58
C ALA A 103 0.28 -5.78 7.82
N ASP A 104 -1.04 -5.68 7.61
CA ASP A 104 -2.03 -5.65 8.69
C ASP A 104 -2.04 -6.95 9.52
N GLU A 105 -1.96 -8.10 8.88
CA GLU A 105 -1.93 -9.40 9.58
C GLU A 105 -0.65 -9.56 10.41
N MET A 106 0.50 -9.19 9.84
CA MET A 106 1.79 -9.24 10.53
C MET A 106 1.84 -8.25 11.70
N LEU A 107 1.28 -7.05 11.54
CA LEU A 107 1.16 -6.09 12.63
C LEU A 107 0.23 -6.62 13.73
N SER A 108 -0.87 -7.28 13.37
CA SER A 108 -1.78 -7.90 14.34
C SER A 108 -1.07 -8.97 15.18
N ALA A 109 -0.23 -9.80 14.56
CA ALA A 109 0.57 -10.80 15.27
C ALA A 109 1.64 -10.15 16.17
N LEU A 110 2.33 -9.13 15.67
CA LEU A 110 3.33 -8.34 16.42
C LEU A 110 2.74 -7.71 17.70
N LEU A 111 1.47 -7.31 17.67
CA LEU A 111 0.79 -6.65 18.80
C LEU A 111 0.12 -7.64 19.77
N ALA A 112 0.03 -8.93 19.43
CA ALA A 112 -0.80 -9.89 20.16
C ALA A 112 -0.34 -10.06 21.62
N GLY A 113 -1.12 -9.48 22.54
CA GLY A 113 -0.81 -9.50 23.98
C GLY A 113 0.44 -8.70 24.35
N ARG A 114 0.90 -7.78 23.50
CA ARG A 114 2.08 -6.94 23.70
C ARG A 114 1.71 -5.49 24.03
N LYS A 115 2.63 -4.75 24.66
CA LYS A 115 2.53 -3.32 24.96
C LYS A 115 3.62 -2.55 24.24
N LEU A 116 3.32 -2.14 23.01
CA LEU A 116 4.21 -1.31 22.18
C LEU A 116 3.71 0.14 22.14
N ASP A 117 4.64 1.09 22.17
CA ASP A 117 4.36 2.52 22.00
C ASP A 117 3.94 2.82 20.56
N ARG A 118 4.71 2.29 19.61
CA ARG A 118 4.49 2.38 18.17
C ARG A 118 5.03 1.12 17.52
N ALA A 119 4.53 0.78 16.34
CA ALA A 119 5.15 -0.20 15.47
C ALA A 119 4.74 0.05 14.02
N TYR A 120 5.50 -0.47 13.08
CA TYR A 120 5.05 -0.54 11.70
C TYR A 120 5.51 -1.85 11.05
N VAL A 121 4.72 -2.29 10.07
CA VAL A 121 5.10 -3.33 9.12
C VAL A 121 4.96 -2.72 7.73
N ASN A 122 6.08 -2.58 7.02
CA ASN A 122 6.12 -2.15 5.64
C ASN A 122 6.31 -3.37 4.75
N ASN A 123 5.36 -3.66 3.87
CA ASN A 123 5.46 -4.63 2.79
C ASN A 123 5.69 -3.88 1.48
N GLY A 124 6.81 -3.16 1.42
CA GLY A 124 7.17 -2.44 0.23
C GLY A 124 6.57 -1.04 0.09
N GLY A 125 5.54 -0.88 -0.74
CA GLY A 125 4.83 0.40 -0.89
C GLY A 125 3.71 0.58 0.14
N ASP A 126 3.47 -0.45 0.95
CA ASP A 126 2.25 -0.57 1.75
C ASP A 126 2.62 -0.84 3.20
N SER A 127 2.09 -0.05 4.11
CA SER A 127 2.48 -0.03 5.51
C SER A 127 1.28 -0.06 6.43
N ALA A 128 1.30 -1.00 7.37
CA ALA A 128 0.40 -1.03 8.52
C ALA A 128 1.10 -0.41 9.73
N LEU A 129 0.39 0.44 10.46
CA LEU A 129 0.94 1.25 11.55
C LEU A 129 0.21 0.98 12.87
N HIS A 130 0.96 0.87 13.95
CA HIS A 130 0.46 0.98 15.32
C HIS A 130 0.97 2.28 15.92
N ILE A 131 0.06 3.12 16.42
CA ILE A 131 0.40 4.40 17.04
C ILE A 131 -0.36 4.49 18.37
N GLY A 132 0.35 4.20 19.46
CA GLY A 132 -0.17 4.26 20.82
C GLY A 132 -0.65 5.66 21.21
N LYS A 133 -1.42 5.75 22.30
CA LYS A 133 -2.02 7.01 22.74
C LYS A 133 -0.95 8.10 22.96
N GLY A 134 -1.17 9.27 22.37
CA GLY A 134 -0.24 10.41 22.47
C GLY A 134 1.02 10.29 21.61
N GLN A 135 1.19 9.19 20.87
CA GLN A 135 2.31 8.99 19.96
C GLN A 135 2.02 9.52 18.56
N SER A 136 3.09 9.65 17.75
CA SER A 136 3.03 9.99 16.34
C SER A 136 4.14 9.28 15.58
N MET A 137 3.99 9.08 14.27
CA MET A 137 4.99 8.48 13.40
C MET A 137 5.24 9.38 12.19
N ASN A 138 6.50 9.48 11.76
CA ASN A 138 6.86 10.17 10.51
C ASN A 138 7.06 9.13 9.42
N LEU A 139 6.41 9.35 8.28
CA LEU A 139 6.52 8.50 7.11
C LEU A 139 7.10 9.29 5.95
N ALA A 140 8.01 8.67 5.20
CA ALA A 140 8.36 9.13 3.86
C ALA A 140 7.32 8.58 2.90
N ILE A 141 6.85 9.44 2.01
CA ILE A 141 6.00 9.06 0.89
C ILE A 141 6.71 9.35 -0.42
N ALA A 142 6.35 8.60 -1.47
CA ALA A 142 6.82 8.88 -2.81
C ALA A 142 6.35 10.29 -3.23
N GLY A 143 7.30 11.18 -3.52
CA GLY A 143 7.06 12.55 -3.96
C GLY A 143 7.40 12.79 -5.43
N THR A 144 7.41 14.06 -5.83
CA THR A 144 7.58 14.64 -7.20
C THR A 144 8.85 14.25 -7.98
N GLY A 145 9.63 13.26 -7.55
CA GLY A 145 10.87 12.85 -8.23
C GLY A 145 12.06 13.81 -8.03
N ASN A 146 11.91 14.88 -7.24
CA ASN A 146 12.96 15.88 -6.99
C ASN A 146 13.89 15.57 -5.80
N GLY A 147 14.02 14.30 -5.40
CA GLY A 147 15.02 13.87 -4.41
C GLY A 147 14.74 14.22 -2.94
N MET A 148 13.61 14.85 -2.63
CA MET A 148 13.07 14.90 -1.26
C MET A 148 11.78 14.10 -1.21
N ALA A 149 11.81 12.96 -0.53
CA ALA A 149 10.58 12.30 -0.11
C ALA A 149 9.80 13.28 0.76
N ASP A 150 8.54 13.53 0.40
CA ASP A 150 7.63 14.27 1.24
C ASP A 150 7.44 13.48 2.55
N ARG A 151 7.39 14.20 3.68
CA ARG A 151 7.23 13.57 4.99
C ARG A 151 5.85 13.86 5.53
N LEU A 152 5.16 12.82 5.98
CA LEU A 152 3.88 12.94 6.69
C LEU A 152 4.08 12.58 8.15
N THR A 153 3.51 13.39 9.06
CA THR A 153 3.40 13.02 10.47
C THR A 153 1.99 12.54 10.74
N ILE A 154 1.85 11.27 11.11
CA ILE A 154 0.59 10.65 11.52
C ILE A 154 0.55 10.57 13.04
N ARG A 155 -0.48 11.14 13.65
CA ARG A 155 -0.73 11.09 15.09
C ARG A 155 -1.72 10.00 15.42
N SER A 156 -1.67 9.51 16.66
CA SER A 156 -2.65 8.53 17.16
C SER A 156 -4.10 8.97 16.95
N ALA A 157 -4.38 10.28 17.09
CA ALA A 157 -5.70 10.88 16.96
C ALA A 157 -6.23 10.96 15.51
N ASP A 158 -5.37 10.79 14.49
CA ASP A 158 -5.76 11.00 13.09
C ASP A 158 -6.58 9.83 12.51
N GLY A 159 -6.67 8.71 13.22
CA GLY A 159 -7.41 7.52 12.78
C GLY A 159 -6.77 6.73 11.62
N VAL A 160 -5.65 7.23 11.07
CA VAL A 160 -4.90 6.55 10.00
C VAL A 160 -4.01 5.46 10.59
N ARG A 161 -4.13 4.23 10.08
CA ARG A 161 -3.25 3.10 10.42
C ARG A 161 -2.74 2.36 9.19
N GLY A 162 -3.11 2.78 7.99
CA GLY A 162 -2.58 2.27 6.73
C GLY A 162 -2.08 3.38 5.83
N VAL A 163 -0.96 3.12 5.16
CA VAL A 163 -0.43 3.96 4.09
C VAL A 163 -0.05 3.05 2.93
N ALA A 164 -0.43 3.40 1.71
CA ALA A 164 -0.10 2.63 0.52
C ALA A 164 0.31 3.53 -0.64
N THR A 165 1.23 3.06 -1.47
CA THR A 165 1.73 3.78 -2.63
C THR A 165 1.63 2.92 -3.89
N SER A 166 0.84 3.38 -4.87
CA SER A 166 0.67 2.73 -6.17
C SER A 166 1.12 3.62 -7.33
N GLY A 167 1.54 3.04 -8.45
CA GLY A 167 2.00 3.78 -9.63
C GLY A 167 2.52 2.85 -10.71
N TRP A 168 2.59 3.33 -11.95
CA TRP A 168 2.93 2.48 -13.11
C TRP A 168 4.38 1.97 -13.12
N ARG A 169 5.27 2.64 -12.38
CA ARG A 169 6.67 2.22 -12.18
C ARG A 169 6.87 1.35 -10.92
N GLY A 170 5.76 1.04 -10.23
CA GLY A 170 5.78 0.21 -9.03
C GLY A 170 6.05 -1.26 -9.32
N ARG A 171 5.93 -2.08 -8.27
CA ARG A 171 6.08 -3.54 -8.36
C ARG A 171 4.89 -4.25 -9.00
N SER A 172 3.72 -3.63 -8.96
CA SER A 172 2.46 -4.16 -9.47
C SER A 172 2.10 -3.49 -10.80
N PHE A 173 1.42 -4.22 -11.68
CA PHE A 173 0.93 -3.63 -12.92
C PHE A 173 -0.16 -2.60 -12.65
N SER A 174 -0.05 -1.43 -13.26
CA SER A 174 -1.07 -0.39 -13.24
C SER A 174 -1.73 -0.23 -14.61
N LEU A 175 -3.03 0.01 -14.62
CA LEU A 175 -3.79 0.35 -15.81
C LEU A 175 -3.59 1.83 -16.19
N GLY A 176 -3.38 2.67 -15.18
CA GLY A 176 -3.17 4.10 -15.31
C GLY A 176 -1.70 4.48 -15.50
N ILE A 177 -1.41 5.77 -15.37
CA ILE A 177 -0.11 6.37 -15.67
C ILE A 177 0.45 7.21 -14.52
N ALA A 178 -0.17 7.23 -13.34
CA ALA A 178 0.38 7.95 -12.19
C ALA A 178 1.80 7.49 -11.86
N ASP A 179 2.72 8.45 -11.70
CA ASP A 179 4.08 8.15 -11.23
C ASP A 179 4.04 7.60 -9.81
N ALA A 180 3.20 8.20 -8.96
CA ALA A 180 2.87 7.71 -7.63
C ALA A 180 1.50 8.23 -7.17
N VAL A 181 0.77 7.40 -6.43
CA VAL A 181 -0.39 7.76 -5.64
C VAL A 181 -0.21 7.20 -4.25
N THR A 182 -0.11 8.07 -3.24
CA THR A 182 -0.07 7.65 -1.84
C THR A 182 -1.43 7.87 -1.18
N VAL A 183 -1.96 6.86 -0.49
CA VAL A 183 -3.25 6.88 0.20
C VAL A 183 -3.07 6.66 1.69
N LEU A 184 -3.83 7.40 2.49
CA LEU A 184 -3.96 7.22 3.94
C LEU A 184 -5.34 6.63 4.26
N ALA A 185 -5.39 5.50 4.96
CA ALA A 185 -6.64 4.83 5.36
C ALA A 185 -6.58 4.23 6.78
N ARG A 186 -7.67 3.57 7.21
CA ARG A 186 -7.76 3.01 8.58
C ARG A 186 -6.99 1.70 8.71
N THR A 187 -6.65 1.04 7.61
CA THR A 187 -5.83 -0.18 7.57
C THR A 187 -4.94 -0.18 6.33
N GLY A 188 -3.87 -0.96 6.34
CA GLY A 188 -2.99 -1.12 5.19
C GLY A 188 -3.75 -1.66 3.98
N ALA A 189 -4.62 -2.65 4.18
CA ALA A 189 -5.45 -3.24 3.14
C ALA A 189 -6.38 -2.23 2.44
N GLU A 190 -7.06 -1.37 3.22
CA GLU A 190 -7.91 -0.30 2.68
C GLU A 190 -7.10 0.70 1.85
N ALA A 191 -5.91 1.07 2.33
CA ALA A 191 -5.03 1.99 1.63
C ALA A 191 -4.55 1.41 0.29
N ASP A 192 -4.11 0.15 0.27
CA ASP A 192 -3.56 -0.56 -0.90
C ASP A 192 -4.59 -0.68 -2.02
N ALA A 193 -5.80 -1.16 -1.68
CA ALA A 193 -6.90 -1.27 -2.63
C ALA A 193 -7.29 0.09 -3.23
N ALA A 194 -7.41 1.12 -2.39
CA ALA A 194 -7.78 2.46 -2.84
C ALA A 194 -6.66 3.11 -3.68
N ALA A 195 -5.39 2.96 -3.29
CA ALA A 195 -4.25 3.48 -4.03
C ALA A 195 -4.20 2.88 -5.43
N THR A 196 -4.45 1.58 -5.56
CA THR A 196 -4.52 0.88 -6.85
C THR A 196 -5.59 1.50 -7.76
N LEU A 197 -6.81 1.71 -7.28
CA LEU A 197 -7.88 2.28 -8.11
C LEU A 197 -7.69 3.75 -8.44
N ILE A 198 -7.20 4.54 -7.49
CA ILE A 198 -6.91 5.97 -7.74
C ILE A 198 -5.76 6.10 -8.75
N ALA A 199 -4.70 5.29 -8.64
CA ALA A 199 -3.62 5.26 -9.63
C ALA A 199 -4.11 4.84 -11.02
N ASN A 200 -5.00 3.83 -11.08
CA ASN A 200 -5.61 3.40 -12.32
C ASN A 200 -6.53 4.47 -12.95
N ALA A 201 -7.12 5.35 -12.14
CA ALA A 201 -7.96 6.45 -12.60
C ALA A 201 -7.15 7.66 -13.11
N VAL A 202 -5.89 7.80 -12.71
CA VAL A 202 -4.96 8.73 -13.36
C VAL A 202 -4.58 8.15 -14.71
N ASP A 203 -5.43 8.38 -15.71
CA ASP A 203 -5.27 7.76 -17.03
C ASP A 203 -5.74 8.65 -18.19
N LEU A 204 -5.22 8.33 -19.38
CA LEU A 204 -5.58 8.93 -20.67
C LEU A 204 -5.75 7.82 -21.71
N PRO A 205 -6.94 7.21 -21.79
CA PRO A 205 -7.23 6.19 -22.79
C PRO A 205 -7.01 6.72 -24.21
N GLY A 206 -6.32 5.93 -25.05
CA GLY A 206 -6.07 6.26 -26.46
C GLY A 206 -4.95 7.29 -26.71
N ASN A 207 -4.30 7.84 -25.67
CA ASN A 207 -3.18 8.75 -25.89
C ASN A 207 -1.97 7.99 -26.47
N PRO A 208 -1.43 8.40 -27.64
CA PRO A 208 -0.36 7.68 -28.34
C PRO A 208 0.98 7.71 -27.61
N ALA A 209 1.18 8.61 -26.64
CA ALA A 209 2.37 8.64 -25.81
C ALA A 209 2.43 7.49 -24.79
N ILE A 210 1.32 6.76 -24.58
CA ILE A 210 1.24 5.70 -23.57
C ILE A 210 1.18 4.34 -24.26
N LYS A 211 2.23 3.54 -24.07
CA LYS A 211 2.30 2.17 -24.56
C LYS A 211 1.69 1.24 -23.52
N ARG A 212 0.79 0.37 -23.96
CA ARG A 212 0.17 -0.64 -23.12
C ARG A 212 0.28 -2.02 -23.74
N ILE A 213 0.21 -3.02 -22.89
CA ILE A 213 0.24 -4.45 -23.23
C ILE A 213 -0.75 -5.18 -22.34
N ALA A 214 -1.31 -6.30 -22.78
CA ALA A 214 -2.16 -7.12 -21.92
C ALA A 214 -1.34 -7.67 -20.74
N ALA A 215 -1.89 -7.61 -19.52
CA ALA A 215 -1.18 -8.06 -18.32
C ALA A 215 -0.72 -9.52 -18.42
N GLN A 216 -1.56 -10.39 -19.00
CA GLN A 216 -1.25 -11.80 -19.24
C GLN A 216 -0.06 -12.05 -20.18
N GLU A 217 0.29 -11.09 -21.04
CA GLU A 217 1.48 -11.21 -21.90
C GLU A 217 2.78 -10.95 -21.12
N LEU A 218 2.72 -10.20 -20.03
CA LEU A 218 3.85 -9.97 -19.12
C LEU A 218 3.91 -11.03 -18.01
N ALA A 219 2.76 -11.43 -17.46
CA ALA A 219 2.63 -12.47 -16.46
C ALA A 219 1.38 -13.31 -16.75
N PRO A 220 1.51 -14.53 -17.32
CA PRO A 220 0.38 -15.37 -17.75
C PRO A 220 -0.69 -15.61 -16.69
N ASP A 221 -0.29 -15.64 -15.42
CA ASP A 221 -1.16 -15.88 -14.27
C ASP A 221 -1.69 -14.60 -13.62
N SER A 222 -1.58 -13.45 -14.28
CA SER A 222 -2.06 -12.17 -13.76
C SER A 222 -3.58 -12.18 -13.56
N ASP A 223 -4.03 -11.69 -12.39
CA ASP A 223 -5.44 -11.48 -12.06
C ASP A 223 -6.11 -10.43 -12.96
N LEU A 224 -5.33 -9.57 -13.60
CA LEU A 224 -5.81 -8.57 -14.55
C LEU A 224 -6.19 -9.18 -15.91
N GLY A 225 -5.63 -10.35 -16.26
CA GLY A 225 -5.89 -11.07 -17.51
C GLY A 225 -5.54 -10.25 -18.76
N ALA A 226 -6.49 -10.13 -19.69
CA ALA A 226 -6.30 -9.39 -20.94
C ALA A 226 -6.32 -7.85 -20.79
N ARG A 227 -6.48 -7.32 -19.57
CA ARG A 227 -6.51 -5.87 -19.34
C ARG A 227 -5.18 -5.24 -19.71
N LEU A 228 -5.27 -4.08 -20.34
CA LEU A 228 -4.11 -3.31 -20.78
C LEU A 228 -3.47 -2.61 -19.58
N VAL A 229 -2.19 -2.89 -19.37
CA VAL A 229 -1.36 -2.28 -18.33
C VAL A 229 -0.30 -1.40 -18.97
N THR A 230 0.10 -0.34 -18.27
CA THR A 230 1.08 0.63 -18.75
C THR A 230 2.46 0.01 -18.82
N GLN A 231 3.04 -0.03 -20.02
CA GLN A 231 4.40 -0.49 -20.27
C GLN A 231 5.38 0.69 -20.35
N ALA A 232 4.96 1.81 -20.93
CA ALA A 232 5.76 3.02 -21.00
C ALA A 232 4.89 4.27 -21.15
N VAL A 233 5.31 5.35 -20.48
CA VAL A 233 4.72 6.68 -20.63
C VAL A 233 5.76 7.60 -21.25
N GLY A 234 5.47 8.10 -22.45
CA GLY A 234 6.28 9.08 -23.16
C GLY A 234 6.09 10.51 -22.62
N MET A 235 6.57 11.50 -23.36
CA MET A 235 6.36 12.90 -23.01
C MET A 235 4.88 13.27 -23.17
N LEU A 236 4.27 13.75 -22.09
CA LEU A 236 2.88 14.20 -22.07
C LEU A 236 2.82 15.72 -22.18
N ALA A 237 1.79 16.23 -22.85
CA ALA A 237 1.49 17.66 -22.80
C ALA A 237 1.05 18.04 -21.38
N ARG A 238 1.23 19.31 -21.00
CA ARG A 238 0.82 19.80 -19.69
C ARG A 238 -0.68 19.58 -19.44
N ASP A 239 -1.52 19.91 -20.41
CA ASP A 239 -2.98 19.74 -20.32
C ASP A 239 -3.38 18.26 -20.17
N ASP A 240 -2.60 17.35 -20.77
CA ASP A 240 -2.79 15.91 -20.62
C ASP A 240 -2.49 15.47 -19.18
N VAL A 241 -1.38 15.96 -18.60
CA VAL A 241 -1.02 15.69 -17.19
C VAL A 241 -2.08 16.21 -16.25
N GLU A 242 -2.53 17.45 -16.43
CA GLU A 242 -3.58 18.07 -15.61
C GLU A 242 -4.88 17.26 -15.68
N ARG A 243 -5.34 16.89 -16.88
CA ARG A 243 -6.55 16.08 -17.07
C ARG A 243 -6.44 14.69 -16.44
N ALA A 244 -5.30 14.01 -16.60
CA ALA A 244 -5.09 12.70 -15.99
C ALA A 244 -5.15 12.77 -14.46
N LEU A 245 -4.48 13.77 -13.88
CA LEU A 245 -4.49 14.00 -12.44
C LEU A 245 -5.88 14.35 -11.92
N ASP A 246 -6.64 15.16 -12.66
CA ASP A 246 -8.01 15.53 -12.28
C ASP A 246 -8.96 14.32 -12.30
N ASN A 247 -8.78 13.37 -13.24
CA ASN A 247 -9.51 12.10 -13.26
C ASN A 247 -9.25 11.27 -11.98
N GLY A 248 -7.97 11.13 -11.59
CA GLY A 248 -7.61 10.44 -10.35
C GLY A 248 -8.13 11.16 -9.11
N LEU A 249 -8.04 12.50 -9.09
CA LEU A 249 -8.54 13.31 -7.98
C LEU A 249 -10.05 13.15 -7.79
N ALA A 250 -10.82 13.05 -8.87
CA ALA A 250 -12.27 12.83 -8.79
C ALA A 250 -12.61 11.52 -8.05
N VAL A 251 -11.89 10.44 -8.34
CA VAL A 251 -12.03 9.15 -7.65
C VAL A 251 -11.58 9.24 -6.19
N ALA A 252 -10.43 9.87 -5.94
CA ALA A 252 -9.92 10.06 -4.58
C ALA A 252 -10.90 10.85 -3.69
N GLU A 253 -11.49 11.91 -4.22
CA GLU A 253 -12.50 12.70 -3.51
C GLU A 253 -13.81 11.92 -3.30
N ASP A 254 -14.20 11.04 -4.22
CA ASP A 254 -15.32 10.12 -4.00
C ASP A 254 -15.08 9.16 -2.83
N PHE A 255 -13.93 8.47 -2.84
CA PHE A 255 -13.56 7.56 -1.76
C PHE A 255 -13.47 8.28 -0.41
N ARG A 256 -12.93 9.50 -0.40
CA ARG A 256 -12.86 10.33 0.81
C ARG A 256 -14.25 10.72 1.32
N ARG A 257 -15.16 11.17 0.45
CA ARG A 257 -16.55 11.51 0.84
C ARG A 257 -17.31 10.31 1.40
N ARG A 258 -17.02 9.10 0.91
CA ARG A 258 -17.58 7.84 1.40
C ARG A 258 -16.90 7.31 2.66
N GLY A 259 -15.83 7.98 3.13
CA GLY A 259 -15.08 7.57 4.32
C GLY A 259 -14.21 6.33 4.12
N LEU A 260 -13.89 5.97 2.86
CA LEU A 260 -13.04 4.83 2.51
C LEU A 260 -11.55 5.17 2.66
N ILE A 261 -11.19 6.43 2.48
CA ILE A 261 -9.84 6.96 2.72
C ILE A 261 -9.90 8.24 3.54
N ALA A 262 -8.82 8.55 4.25
CA ALA A 262 -8.66 9.82 4.96
C ALA A 262 -8.13 10.94 4.03
N ALA A 263 -7.11 10.61 3.24
CA ALA A 263 -6.47 11.54 2.31
C ALA A 263 -5.66 10.79 1.24
N SER A 264 -5.27 11.49 0.17
CA SER A 264 -4.32 10.98 -0.82
C SER A 264 -3.51 12.08 -1.51
N ALA A 265 -2.34 11.69 -2.02
CA ALA A 265 -1.45 12.47 -2.87
C ALA A 265 -1.31 11.77 -4.22
N LEU A 266 -1.45 12.49 -5.32
CA LEU A 266 -1.30 11.96 -6.67
C LEU A 266 -0.22 12.76 -7.40
N PHE A 267 0.67 12.07 -8.08
CA PHE A 267 1.81 12.66 -8.78
C PHE A 267 1.91 12.14 -10.22
N LEU A 268 2.11 13.05 -11.17
CA LEU A 268 2.35 12.74 -12.57
C LEU A 268 3.14 13.87 -13.23
N GLY A 269 4.27 13.56 -13.87
CA GLY A 269 4.98 14.51 -14.72
C GLY A 269 5.48 15.77 -13.99
N GLY A 270 5.76 15.66 -12.69
CA GLY A 270 6.17 16.78 -11.84
C GLY A 270 5.02 17.62 -11.24
N GLU A 271 3.78 17.36 -11.66
CA GLU A 271 2.57 17.98 -11.11
C GLU A 271 1.95 17.09 -10.02
N ALA A 272 1.13 17.70 -9.16
CA ALA A 272 0.48 17.00 -8.05
C ALA A 272 -0.99 17.39 -7.84
N ARG A 273 -1.75 16.49 -7.23
CA ARG A 273 -3.07 16.74 -6.63
C ARG A 273 -3.14 16.13 -5.24
N ILE A 274 -3.90 16.76 -4.36
CA ILE A 274 -4.12 16.29 -2.99
C ILE A 274 -5.63 16.24 -2.74
N SER A 275 -6.10 15.12 -2.19
CA SER A 275 -7.46 14.95 -1.67
C SER A 275 -7.39 14.85 -0.14
N GLY A 276 -8.23 15.62 0.55
CA GLY A 276 -8.23 15.72 2.01
C GLY A 276 -7.07 16.53 2.61
N SER A 277 -6.93 16.48 3.93
CA SER A 277 -5.90 17.22 4.67
C SER A 277 -4.68 16.33 4.92
N MET A 278 -3.63 16.49 4.12
CA MET A 278 -2.31 15.95 4.42
C MET A 278 -1.42 17.04 5.00
N ALA A 279 -1.06 16.93 6.27
CA ALA A 279 -0.06 17.81 6.86
C ALA A 279 1.34 17.36 6.42
N LEU A 280 1.80 17.85 5.28
CA LEU A 280 3.19 17.72 4.84
C LEU A 280 4.09 18.40 5.88
N ALA A 281 4.97 17.62 6.50
CA ALA A 281 5.96 18.16 7.42
C ALA A 281 6.96 19.01 6.64
N ALA A 282 7.27 20.21 7.15
CA ALA A 282 8.33 21.05 6.59
C ALA A 282 9.66 20.25 6.54
N PRO A 283 10.51 20.48 5.51
CA PRO A 283 11.79 19.77 5.38
C PRO A 283 12.61 19.98 6.65
N ASN A 284 12.80 18.91 7.41
CA ASN A 284 13.50 18.94 8.69
C ASN A 284 14.99 19.09 8.41
N LYS A 285 15.63 20.17 8.89
CA LYS A 285 17.08 20.46 8.71
C LYS A 285 18.01 19.45 9.42
N ASN A 286 17.47 18.41 10.06
CA ASN A 286 18.23 17.35 10.70
C ASN A 286 17.97 15.99 10.02
N PRO A 287 18.93 15.44 9.26
CA PRO A 287 18.76 14.19 8.51
C PRO A 287 18.71 12.92 9.39
N GLY A 288 18.82 13.04 10.72
CA GLY A 288 18.90 11.91 11.65
C GLY A 288 17.62 11.51 12.39
N LYS A 289 16.43 12.02 12.02
CA LYS A 289 15.17 11.62 12.67
C LYS A 289 14.45 10.51 11.90
N GLU A 290 14.01 9.50 12.66
CA GLU A 290 13.24 8.30 12.31
C GLU A 290 12.19 8.53 11.21
N VAL A 291 12.23 7.69 10.18
CA VAL A 291 11.28 7.70 9.06
C VAL A 291 10.90 6.26 8.71
N ALA A 292 9.62 5.93 8.86
CA ALA A 292 9.08 4.73 8.22
C ALA A 292 8.93 5.00 6.72
N HIS A 293 9.27 4.04 5.88
CA HIS A 293 9.06 4.15 4.43
C HIS A 293 7.71 3.56 4.07
N ALA A 294 6.94 4.29 3.27
CA ALA A 294 5.75 3.81 2.57
C ALA A 294 5.95 4.00 1.06
#